data_AF-A0A5J5CL61-F1
#
_entry.id   AF-A0A5J5CL61-F1
#
_cell.length_a   1.000
_cell.length_b   1.000
_cell.length_c   1.000
_cell.angle_alpha   90.00
_cell.angle_beta   90.00
_cell.angle_gamma   90.00
#
_symmetry.space_group_name_H-M   'P 1'
#
loop_
_entity.id
_entity.type
_entity.pdbx_description
1 polymer ?
#
loop_
_entity_poly.entity_id
_entity_poly.type
_entity_poly.pdbx_seq_one_letter_code
_entity_poly.pdbx_strand_id
1 'polypeptide(L)'
;MASKISLMGEIVTLTLVNTLEGTPGLRYIWNTFKPLLQGKVLYTPDTPAVRLMMKEANSTFHALAMLKELADLWDELGPRVWDFLQNSSQVNSLRALLANPVFAALLNQRLNGTQWTASLLANFLYNGPPKGRPPGLPPYDWRNAYNSTTGILKLLSSFLGCLDLNKFEAAPTESRLVGRALELLQNGTFWAGVVFENLQPNSNQPPPYVRYKIRMDIDDAERTNKVKERLWSPGARDNSFNDLRYIWGGFAYLQDMMDHGIIRVQTSKTQPLGVFAQQMPYPCFVNDA
;
A
#
# COMPACT_ATOMS: atom_id res chain seq x y z
N MET A 1 -7.79 -24.34 -7.03
CA MET A 1 -6.50 -23.96 -6.41
C MET A 1 -6.56 -22.56 -5.80
N ALA A 2 -7.05 -21.55 -6.52
CA ALA A 2 -7.31 -20.19 -6.01
C ALA A 2 -8.11 -20.13 -4.68
N SER A 3 -9.16 -20.95 -4.52
CA SER A 3 -9.95 -21.00 -3.27
C SER A 3 -9.16 -21.48 -2.04
N LYS A 4 -8.13 -22.34 -2.22
CA LYS A 4 -7.34 -22.88 -1.10
C LYS A 4 -6.27 -21.88 -0.62
N ILE A 5 -5.81 -21.01 -1.53
CA ILE A 5 -4.85 -19.93 -1.27
C ILE A 5 -5.55 -18.75 -0.59
N SER A 6 -6.78 -18.39 -1.01
CA SER A 6 -7.62 -17.42 -0.29
C SER A 6 -7.83 -17.83 1.17
N LEU A 7 -8.15 -19.12 1.41
CA LEU A 7 -8.35 -19.65 2.76
C LEU A 7 -7.08 -19.61 3.63
N MET A 8 -5.89 -19.91 3.07
CA MET A 8 -4.64 -19.81 3.83
C MET A 8 -4.26 -18.36 4.13
N GLY A 9 -4.48 -17.44 3.18
CA GLY A 9 -4.32 -16.00 3.41
C GLY A 9 -5.24 -15.49 4.52
N GLU A 10 -6.53 -15.85 4.46
CA GLU A 10 -7.54 -15.49 5.46
C GLU A 10 -7.20 -16.00 6.87
N ILE A 11 -6.68 -17.24 6.98
CA ILE A 11 -6.26 -17.79 8.28
C ILE A 11 -5.08 -17.01 8.85
N VAL A 12 -4.05 -16.71 8.05
CA VAL A 12 -2.87 -15.95 8.51
C VAL A 12 -3.25 -14.52 8.90
N THR A 13 -4.10 -13.87 8.10
CA THR A 13 -4.69 -12.57 8.40
C THR A 13 -5.44 -12.59 9.72
N LEU A 14 -6.30 -13.59 9.95
CA LEU A 14 -7.04 -13.74 11.20
C LEU A 14 -6.09 -13.90 12.39
N THR A 15 -5.02 -14.69 12.24
CA THR A 15 -4.05 -14.91 13.31
C THR A 15 -3.27 -13.63 13.65
N LEU A 16 -2.91 -12.85 12.64
CA LEU A 16 -2.20 -11.58 12.80
C LEU A 16 -3.10 -10.51 13.46
N VAL A 17 -4.35 -10.40 13.00
CA VAL A 17 -5.36 -9.51 13.60
C VAL A 17 -5.61 -9.89 15.05
N ASN A 18 -5.79 -11.17 15.35
CA ASN A 18 -5.99 -11.66 16.72
C ASN A 18 -4.79 -11.35 17.63
N THR A 19 -3.56 -11.40 17.10
CA THR A 19 -2.35 -11.07 17.84
C THR A 19 -2.27 -9.57 18.17
N LEU A 20 -2.65 -8.72 17.20
CA LEU A 20 -2.71 -7.27 17.37
C LEU A 20 -3.81 -6.84 18.34
N GLU A 21 -4.99 -7.47 18.27
CA GLU A 21 -6.11 -7.19 19.17
C GLU A 21 -5.87 -7.72 20.60
N GLY A 22 -5.14 -8.84 20.74
CA GLY A 22 -4.87 -9.48 22.02
C GLY A 22 -3.76 -8.84 22.86
N THR A 23 -2.89 -8.03 22.26
CA THR A 23 -1.76 -7.39 22.98
C THR A 23 -2.12 -5.96 23.40
N PRO A 24 -2.14 -5.61 24.71
CA PRO A 24 -2.72 -4.34 25.18
C PRO A 24 -2.19 -3.06 24.50
N GLY A 25 -0.88 -2.96 24.30
CA GLY A 25 -0.26 -1.81 23.63
C GLY A 25 -0.51 -1.78 22.11
N LEU A 26 -0.53 -2.95 21.47
CA LEU A 26 -0.81 -3.06 20.03
C LEU A 26 -2.31 -2.90 19.73
N ARG A 27 -3.19 -3.23 20.68
CA ARG A 27 -4.64 -3.06 20.53
C ARG A 27 -5.02 -1.60 20.32
N TYR A 28 -4.38 -0.69 21.06
CA TYR A 28 -4.61 0.74 20.87
C TYR A 28 -4.22 1.18 19.46
N ILE A 29 -3.00 0.84 19.04
CA ILE A 29 -2.48 1.15 17.70
C ILE A 29 -3.36 0.52 16.60
N TRP A 30 -3.76 -0.73 16.79
CA TRP A 30 -4.62 -1.45 15.85
C TRP A 30 -5.97 -0.76 15.72
N ASN A 31 -6.64 -0.42 16.83
CA ASN A 31 -7.93 0.27 16.78
C ASN A 31 -7.83 1.63 16.08
N THR A 32 -6.71 2.35 16.24
CA THR A 32 -6.44 3.61 15.53
C THR A 32 -6.34 3.42 14.02
N PHE A 33 -5.68 2.36 13.54
CA PHE A 33 -5.46 2.14 12.10
C PHE A 33 -6.49 1.20 11.45
N LYS A 34 -7.31 0.49 12.23
CA LYS A 34 -8.31 -0.45 11.73
C LYS A 34 -9.29 0.20 10.75
N PRO A 35 -9.82 1.41 10.98
CA PRO A 35 -10.62 2.12 9.97
C PRO A 35 -9.87 2.33 8.64
N LEU A 36 -8.59 2.70 8.69
CA LEU A 36 -7.79 2.91 7.49
C LEU A 36 -7.54 1.61 6.72
N LEU A 37 -7.32 0.48 7.42
CA LEU A 37 -6.95 -0.80 6.81
C LEU A 37 -8.17 -1.62 6.38
N GLN A 38 -9.19 -1.71 7.23
CA GLN A 38 -10.37 -2.55 7.07
C GLN A 38 -11.68 -1.77 6.92
N GLY A 39 -11.65 -0.46 7.13
CA GLY A 39 -12.85 0.35 7.08
C GLY A 39 -13.30 0.71 5.66
N LYS A 40 -14.57 1.07 5.55
CA LYS A 40 -15.25 1.50 4.32
C LYS A 40 -15.34 3.02 4.22
N VAL A 41 -15.26 3.50 2.99
CA VAL A 41 -15.62 4.86 2.58
C VAL A 41 -17.00 4.81 1.95
N LEU A 42 -18.00 5.30 2.67
CA LEU A 42 -19.35 5.43 2.13
C LEU A 42 -19.42 6.65 1.21
N TYR A 43 -20.24 6.61 0.16
CA TYR A 43 -20.48 7.79 -0.67
C TYR A 43 -21.93 7.95 -1.10
N THR A 44 -22.36 9.18 -1.34
CA THR A 44 -23.72 9.51 -1.75
C THR A 44 -23.75 10.82 -2.55
N PRO A 45 -24.68 11.01 -3.51
CA PRO A 45 -25.68 10.07 -3.99
C PRO A 45 -25.11 9.03 -4.95
N ASP A 46 -25.77 7.87 -5.03
CA ASP A 46 -25.44 6.81 -5.97
C ASP A 46 -25.90 7.15 -7.39
N THR A 47 -25.11 7.95 -8.09
CA THR A 47 -25.38 8.41 -9.47
C THR A 47 -24.25 8.00 -10.41
N PRO A 48 -24.50 7.88 -11.73
CA PRO A 48 -23.44 7.51 -12.67
C PRO A 48 -22.25 8.48 -12.65
N ALA A 49 -22.49 9.79 -12.52
CA ALA A 49 -21.44 10.80 -12.36
C ALA A 49 -20.56 10.53 -11.12
N VAL A 50 -21.17 10.24 -9.97
CA VAL A 50 -20.42 9.94 -8.74
C VAL A 50 -19.66 8.64 -8.85
N ARG A 51 -20.26 7.58 -9.43
CA ARG A 51 -19.59 6.30 -9.66
C ARG A 51 -18.33 6.46 -10.53
N LEU A 52 -18.35 7.33 -11.53
CA LEU A 52 -17.18 7.65 -12.34
C LEU A 52 -16.07 8.30 -11.49
N MET A 53 -16.41 9.30 -10.67
CA MET A 53 -15.45 9.94 -9.77
C MET A 53 -14.88 8.94 -8.75
N MET A 54 -15.72 8.07 -8.19
CA MET A 54 -15.29 7.05 -7.22
C MET A 54 -14.39 6.00 -7.86
N LYS A 55 -14.67 5.62 -9.12
CA LYS A 55 -13.82 4.70 -9.86
C LYS A 55 -12.40 5.25 -10.03
N GLU A 56 -12.27 6.53 -10.33
CA GLU A 56 -10.95 7.18 -10.44
C GLU A 56 -10.27 7.36 -9.07
N ALA A 57 -11.03 7.74 -8.04
CA ALA A 57 -10.54 7.82 -6.67
C ALA A 57 -10.09 6.46 -6.12
N ASN A 58 -10.63 5.34 -6.63
CA ASN A 58 -10.26 3.98 -6.23
C ASN A 58 -8.94 3.47 -6.87
N SER A 59 -8.23 4.30 -7.64
CA SER A 59 -7.03 3.88 -8.38
C SER A 59 -5.91 3.33 -7.50
N THR A 60 -5.66 3.94 -6.33
CA THR A 60 -4.62 3.47 -5.38
C THR A 60 -4.94 2.08 -4.83
N PHE A 61 -6.18 1.84 -4.40
CA PHE A 61 -6.58 0.52 -3.89
C PHE A 61 -6.61 -0.53 -5.00
N HIS A 62 -6.99 -0.14 -6.22
CA HIS A 62 -6.88 -1.01 -7.39
C HIS A 62 -5.42 -1.40 -7.67
N ALA A 63 -4.47 -0.48 -7.56
CA ALA A 63 -3.04 -0.78 -7.72
C ALA A 63 -2.54 -1.77 -6.65
N LEU A 64 -2.96 -1.60 -5.40
CA LEU A 64 -2.66 -2.56 -4.33
C LEU A 64 -3.30 -3.94 -4.58
N ALA A 65 -4.51 -3.99 -5.14
CA ALA A 65 -5.17 -5.24 -5.49
C ALA A 65 -4.40 -6.01 -6.57
N MET A 66 -3.95 -5.31 -7.62
CA MET A 66 -3.08 -5.91 -8.64
C MET A 66 -1.74 -6.37 -8.05
N LEU A 67 -1.14 -5.59 -7.14
CA LEU A 67 0.09 -5.99 -6.46
C LEU A 67 -0.11 -7.28 -5.65
N LYS A 68 -1.24 -7.42 -4.97
CA LYS A 68 -1.61 -8.64 -4.25
C LYS A 68 -1.74 -9.83 -5.20
N GLU A 69 -2.44 -9.66 -6.32
CA GLU A 69 -2.58 -10.72 -7.33
C GLU A 69 -1.21 -11.18 -7.86
N LEU A 70 -0.28 -10.24 -8.10
CA LEU A 70 1.09 -10.58 -8.50
C LEU A 70 1.86 -11.32 -7.42
N ALA A 71 1.68 -10.94 -6.15
CA ALA A 71 2.30 -11.62 -5.02
C ALA A 71 1.73 -13.05 -4.86
N ASP A 72 0.42 -13.23 -4.99
CA ASP A 72 -0.25 -14.54 -4.92
C ASP A 72 0.17 -15.45 -6.08
N LEU A 73 0.37 -14.88 -7.28
CA LEU A 73 0.83 -15.62 -8.46
C LEU A 73 2.24 -16.21 -8.28
N TRP A 74 3.04 -15.69 -7.34
CA TRP A 74 4.38 -16.21 -7.05
C TRP A 74 4.36 -17.67 -6.59
N ASP A 75 3.30 -18.15 -5.95
CA ASP A 75 3.22 -19.57 -5.55
C ASP A 75 3.17 -20.50 -6.76
N GLU A 76 2.65 -20.04 -7.91
CA GLU A 76 2.63 -20.80 -9.17
C GLU A 76 3.90 -20.59 -10.01
N LEU A 77 4.41 -19.36 -10.04
CA LEU A 77 5.59 -19.00 -10.84
C LEU A 77 6.91 -19.39 -10.18
N GLY A 78 6.99 -19.29 -8.85
CA GLY A 78 8.19 -19.56 -8.07
C GLY A 78 8.80 -20.93 -8.37
N PRO A 79 8.05 -22.04 -8.30
CA PRO A 79 8.56 -23.37 -8.66
C PRO A 79 9.10 -23.45 -10.09
N ARG A 80 8.47 -22.77 -11.06
CA ARG A 80 8.96 -22.73 -12.45
C ARG A 80 10.29 -21.97 -12.56
N VAL A 81 10.44 -20.87 -11.83
CA VAL A 81 11.71 -20.10 -11.75
C VAL A 81 12.79 -20.95 -11.09
N TRP A 82 12.45 -21.65 -10.00
CA TRP A 82 13.36 -22.57 -9.33
C TRP A 82 13.84 -23.67 -10.29
N ASP A 83 12.93 -24.36 -10.96
CA ASP A 83 13.26 -25.44 -11.91
C ASP A 83 14.07 -24.92 -13.10
N PHE A 84 13.74 -23.74 -13.61
CA PHE A 84 14.51 -23.09 -14.67
C PHE A 84 15.95 -22.82 -14.22
N LEU A 85 16.16 -22.24 -13.04
CA LEU A 85 17.49 -21.97 -12.52
C LEU A 85 18.24 -23.25 -12.17
N GLN A 86 17.58 -24.24 -11.57
CA GLN A 86 18.21 -25.48 -11.12
C GLN A 86 18.55 -26.41 -12.29
N ASN A 87 17.61 -26.65 -13.21
CA ASN A 87 17.64 -27.78 -14.15
C ASN A 87 17.66 -27.40 -15.64
N SER A 88 17.47 -26.13 -16.02
CA SER A 88 17.40 -25.79 -17.45
C SER A 88 18.73 -25.93 -18.19
N SER A 89 18.66 -26.37 -19.44
CA SER A 89 19.83 -26.46 -20.33
C SER A 89 20.41 -25.08 -20.64
N GLN A 90 19.59 -24.04 -20.67
CA GLN A 90 20.00 -22.65 -20.91
C GLN A 90 20.89 -22.13 -19.78
N VAL A 91 20.47 -22.30 -18.52
CA VAL A 91 21.26 -21.84 -17.37
C VAL A 91 22.50 -22.72 -17.20
N ASN A 92 22.41 -24.02 -17.47
CA ASN A 92 23.59 -24.90 -17.49
C ASN A 92 24.61 -24.51 -18.57
N SER A 93 24.15 -24.13 -19.76
CA SER A 93 25.02 -23.62 -20.83
C SER A 93 25.66 -22.29 -20.41
N LEU A 94 24.90 -21.40 -19.77
CA LEU A 94 25.44 -20.15 -19.22
C LEU A 94 26.51 -20.41 -18.16
N ARG A 95 26.29 -21.37 -17.24
CA ARG A 95 27.31 -21.79 -16.26
C ARG A 95 28.58 -22.29 -16.94
N ALA A 96 28.45 -23.10 -17.99
CA ALA A 96 29.59 -23.62 -18.74
C ALA A 96 30.36 -22.50 -19.47
N LEU A 97 29.66 -21.53 -20.06
CA LEU A 97 30.27 -20.36 -20.66
C LEU A 97 31.00 -19.49 -19.63
N LEU A 98 30.39 -19.25 -18.46
CA LEU A 98 31.02 -18.49 -17.38
C LEU A 98 32.26 -19.19 -16.78
N ALA A 99 32.33 -20.52 -16.85
CA ALA A 99 33.52 -21.28 -16.47
C ALA A 99 34.65 -21.21 -17.52
N ASN A 100 34.36 -20.80 -18.76
CA ASN A 100 35.38 -20.66 -19.80
C ASN A 100 36.16 -19.34 -19.59
N PRO A 101 37.50 -19.38 -19.43
CA PRO A 101 38.30 -18.21 -19.13
C PRO A 101 38.29 -17.15 -20.25
N VAL A 102 38.16 -17.56 -21.51
CA VAL A 102 38.08 -16.65 -22.66
C VAL A 102 36.76 -15.87 -22.64
N PHE A 103 35.64 -16.58 -22.43
CA PHE A 103 34.34 -15.94 -22.33
C PHE A 103 34.23 -15.05 -21.08
N ALA A 104 34.72 -15.51 -19.94
CA ALA A 104 34.74 -14.72 -18.70
C ALA A 104 35.55 -13.42 -18.85
N ALA A 105 36.70 -13.47 -19.53
CA ALA A 105 37.51 -12.28 -19.82
C ALA A 105 36.77 -11.29 -20.75
N LEU A 106 36.14 -11.79 -21.81
CA LEU A 106 35.34 -10.97 -22.73
C LEU A 106 34.13 -10.33 -22.02
N LEU A 107 33.43 -11.10 -21.17
CA LEU A 107 32.29 -10.61 -20.41
C LEU A 107 32.72 -9.55 -19.38
N ASN A 108 33.85 -9.75 -18.68
CA ASN A 108 34.40 -8.74 -17.77
C ASN A 108 34.72 -7.43 -18.49
N GLN A 109 35.23 -7.48 -19.73
CA GLN A 109 35.47 -6.28 -20.54
C GLN A 109 34.16 -5.53 -20.85
N ARG A 110 33.06 -6.27 -21.08
CA ARG A 110 31.72 -5.69 -21.31
C ARG A 110 31.07 -5.17 -20.04
N LEU A 111 31.35 -5.78 -18.90
CA LEU A 111 30.87 -5.35 -17.58
C LEU A 111 31.72 -4.25 -16.95
N ASN A 112 32.77 -3.80 -17.63
CA ASN A 112 33.66 -2.75 -17.14
C ASN A 112 32.86 -1.45 -16.88
N GLY A 113 32.96 -0.94 -15.65
CA GLY A 113 32.14 0.20 -15.18
C GLY A 113 30.88 -0.22 -14.41
N THR A 114 30.59 -1.52 -14.27
CA THR A 114 29.55 -2.03 -13.37
C THR A 114 30.17 -2.66 -12.12
N GLN A 115 29.37 -2.87 -11.06
CA GLN A 115 29.80 -3.65 -9.89
C GLN A 115 29.79 -5.18 -10.13
N TRP A 116 29.43 -5.62 -11.35
CA TRP A 116 29.32 -7.04 -11.69
C TRP A 116 30.59 -7.55 -12.37
N THR A 117 30.98 -8.77 -12.04
CA THR A 117 32.05 -9.50 -12.71
C THR A 117 31.56 -10.89 -13.12
N ALA A 118 32.20 -11.49 -14.11
CA ALA A 118 31.90 -12.84 -14.56
C ALA A 118 32.07 -13.87 -13.43
N SER A 119 33.04 -13.68 -12.54
CA SER A 119 33.23 -14.53 -11.35
C SER A 119 32.09 -14.36 -10.33
N LEU A 120 31.58 -13.14 -10.14
CA LEU A 120 30.42 -12.89 -9.28
C LEU A 120 29.14 -13.51 -9.85
N LEU A 121 28.92 -13.42 -11.17
CA LEU A 121 27.81 -14.08 -11.87
C LEU A 121 27.91 -15.60 -11.79
N ALA A 122 29.11 -16.16 -11.99
CA ALA A 122 29.35 -17.60 -11.87
C ALA A 122 29.07 -18.08 -10.44
N ASN A 123 29.50 -17.31 -9.43
CA ASN A 123 29.21 -17.60 -8.02
C ASN A 123 27.72 -17.49 -7.70
N PHE A 124 27.02 -16.48 -8.24
CA PHE A 124 25.59 -16.32 -8.05
C PHE A 124 24.79 -17.48 -8.66
N LEU A 125 25.17 -17.97 -9.84
CA LEU A 125 24.51 -19.08 -10.54
C LEU A 125 25.01 -20.48 -10.10
N TYR A 126 25.95 -20.56 -9.16
CA TYR A 126 26.58 -21.80 -8.76
C TYR A 126 25.59 -22.80 -8.14
N ASN A 127 25.62 -24.05 -8.61
CA ASN A 127 24.69 -25.11 -8.18
C ASN A 127 25.30 -26.18 -7.26
N GLY A 128 26.62 -26.17 -7.06
CA GLY A 128 27.31 -27.19 -6.26
C GLY A 128 27.23 -26.96 -4.75
N PRO A 129 27.95 -27.77 -3.95
CA PRO A 129 28.00 -27.62 -2.50
C PRO A 129 28.72 -26.32 -2.09
N PRO A 130 28.33 -25.66 -0.98
CA PRO A 130 28.96 -24.42 -0.52
C PRO A 130 30.48 -24.50 -0.35
N LYS A 131 31.00 -25.68 0.02
CA LYS A 131 32.44 -25.96 0.21
C LYS A 131 33.25 -25.87 -1.09
N GLY A 132 32.60 -25.99 -2.25
CA GLY A 132 33.24 -25.90 -3.56
C GLY A 132 33.30 -24.47 -4.12
N ARG A 133 32.88 -23.46 -3.35
CA ARG A 133 32.93 -22.06 -3.80
C ARG A 133 34.34 -21.47 -3.69
N PRO A 134 34.72 -20.55 -4.59
CA PRO A 134 35.99 -19.84 -4.48
C PRO A 134 36.07 -19.06 -3.16
N PRO A 135 37.21 -19.10 -2.45
CA PRO A 135 37.40 -18.30 -1.25
C PRO A 135 37.35 -16.80 -1.59
N GLY A 136 36.74 -15.99 -0.72
CA GLY A 136 36.65 -14.53 -0.87
C GLY A 136 35.45 -14.00 -1.64
N LEU A 137 34.57 -14.88 -2.16
CA LEU A 137 33.30 -14.45 -2.78
C LEU A 137 32.12 -14.53 -1.79
N PRO A 138 31.10 -13.66 -1.92
CA PRO A 138 29.95 -13.66 -1.03
C PRO A 138 29.21 -15.01 -1.04
N PRO A 139 28.78 -15.54 0.11
CA PRO A 139 28.01 -16.78 0.21
C PRO A 139 26.53 -16.55 -0.14
N TYR A 140 26.25 -15.80 -1.22
CA TYR A 140 24.92 -15.44 -1.67
C TYR A 140 24.70 -15.86 -3.13
N ASP A 141 23.73 -16.73 -3.35
CA ASP A 141 23.41 -17.28 -4.67
C ASP A 141 21.94 -17.05 -5.07
N TRP A 142 21.57 -17.57 -6.22
CA TRP A 142 20.21 -17.51 -6.73
C TRP A 142 19.18 -18.21 -5.82
N ARG A 143 19.57 -19.22 -5.02
CA ARG A 143 18.69 -19.90 -4.06
C ARG A 143 18.40 -18.99 -2.87
N ASN A 144 19.42 -18.27 -2.39
CA ASN A 144 19.24 -17.25 -1.37
C ASN A 144 18.30 -16.16 -1.87
N ALA A 145 18.54 -15.62 -3.07
CA ALA A 145 17.67 -14.64 -3.70
C ALA A 145 16.24 -15.15 -3.84
N TYR A 146 16.05 -16.36 -4.37
CA TYR A 146 14.75 -17.00 -4.51
C TYR A 146 14.02 -17.14 -3.16
N ASN A 147 14.70 -17.64 -2.13
CA ASN A 147 14.12 -17.83 -0.80
C ASN A 147 13.74 -16.48 -0.16
N SER A 148 14.59 -15.47 -0.29
CA SER A 148 14.32 -14.11 0.19
C SER A 148 13.13 -13.49 -0.53
N THR A 149 13.10 -13.53 -1.87
CA THR A 149 11.99 -13.03 -2.68
C THR A 149 10.69 -13.75 -2.34
N THR A 150 10.73 -15.09 -2.20
CA THR A 150 9.57 -15.89 -1.79
C THR A 150 9.07 -15.48 -0.40
N GLY A 151 9.97 -15.26 0.55
CA GLY A 151 9.61 -14.78 1.89
C GLY A 151 8.94 -13.40 1.86
N ILE A 152 9.51 -12.45 1.11
CA ILE A 152 8.98 -11.09 0.96
C ILE A 152 7.59 -11.12 0.30
N LEU A 153 7.42 -11.87 -0.79
CA LEU A 153 6.15 -11.93 -1.52
C LEU A 153 5.06 -12.61 -0.69
N LYS A 154 5.39 -13.63 0.10
CA LYS A 154 4.44 -14.24 1.05
C LYS A 154 4.02 -13.28 2.15
N LEU A 155 4.97 -12.52 2.71
CA LEU A 155 4.67 -11.49 3.71
C LEU A 155 3.78 -10.39 3.10
N LEU A 156 4.10 -9.95 1.89
CA LEU A 156 3.33 -8.95 1.17
C LEU A 156 1.91 -9.44 0.87
N SER A 157 1.76 -10.65 0.34
CA SER A 157 0.46 -11.30 0.09
C SER A 157 -0.37 -11.38 1.37
N SER A 158 0.22 -11.86 2.47
CA SER A 158 -0.45 -11.96 3.76
C SER A 158 -0.88 -10.59 4.30
N PHE A 159 -0.02 -9.58 4.24
CA PHE A 159 -0.34 -8.23 4.68
C PHE A 159 -1.44 -7.60 3.84
N LEU A 160 -1.36 -7.69 2.50
CA LEU A 160 -2.39 -7.17 1.59
C LEU A 160 -3.71 -7.94 1.73
N GLY A 161 -3.67 -9.22 2.14
CA GLY A 161 -4.84 -10.00 2.52
C GLY A 161 -5.57 -9.47 3.75
N CYS A 162 -4.88 -8.75 4.64
CA CYS A 162 -5.49 -8.07 5.79
C CYS A 162 -6.22 -6.78 5.43
N LEU A 163 -5.97 -6.22 4.24
CA LEU A 163 -6.55 -4.96 3.81
C LEU A 163 -7.88 -5.20 3.10
N ASP A 164 -8.89 -4.43 3.47
CA ASP A 164 -10.10 -4.35 2.66
C ASP A 164 -9.86 -3.36 1.51
N LEU A 165 -9.50 -3.90 0.34
CA LEU A 165 -9.23 -3.11 -0.86
C LEU A 165 -10.52 -2.67 -1.57
N ASN A 166 -11.67 -3.23 -1.21
CA ASN A 166 -12.96 -2.78 -1.72
C ASN A 166 -13.53 -1.67 -0.83
N LYS A 167 -12.87 -0.52 -0.84
CA LYS A 167 -13.11 0.56 0.12
C LYS A 167 -14.43 1.29 -0.07
N PHE A 168 -14.88 1.51 -1.31
CA PHE A 168 -15.99 2.41 -1.59
C PHE A 168 -17.34 1.68 -1.60
N GLU A 169 -18.30 2.18 -0.82
CA GLU A 169 -19.66 1.64 -0.75
C GLU A 169 -20.69 2.75 -1.03
N ALA A 170 -21.58 2.52 -1.98
CA ALA A 170 -22.58 3.51 -2.40
C ALA A 170 -23.77 3.54 -1.45
N ALA A 171 -24.31 4.73 -1.19
CA ALA A 171 -25.55 4.95 -0.49
C ALA A 171 -26.48 5.88 -1.28
N PRO A 172 -27.79 5.56 -1.37
CA PRO A 172 -28.72 6.33 -2.20
C PRO A 172 -28.96 7.75 -1.66
N THR A 173 -28.94 7.93 -0.34
CA THR A 173 -29.17 9.23 0.33
C THR A 173 -28.24 9.43 1.50
N GLU A 174 -28.05 10.68 1.92
CA GLU A 174 -27.24 11.03 3.09
C GLU A 174 -27.77 10.38 4.38
N SER A 175 -29.09 10.29 4.55
CA SER A 175 -29.68 9.61 5.71
C SER A 175 -29.33 8.11 5.76
N ARG A 176 -29.35 7.42 4.61
CA ARG A 176 -28.94 6.02 4.53
C ARG A 176 -27.44 5.84 4.75
N LEU A 177 -26.62 6.77 4.23
CA LEU A 177 -25.19 6.81 4.50
C LEU A 177 -24.91 6.93 6.00
N VAL A 178 -25.61 7.82 6.71
CA VAL A 178 -25.43 8.00 8.16
C VAL A 178 -25.87 6.75 8.93
N GLY A 179 -27.00 6.14 8.58
CA GLY A 179 -27.44 4.88 9.20
C GLY A 179 -26.40 3.78 9.05
N ARG A 180 -25.86 3.60 7.84
CA ARG A 180 -24.81 2.62 7.56
C ARG A 180 -23.48 2.95 8.26
N ALA A 181 -23.13 4.24 8.36
CA ALA A 181 -21.94 4.68 9.08
C ALA A 181 -22.00 4.30 10.57
N LEU A 182 -23.16 4.45 11.21
CA LEU A 182 -23.35 4.08 12.62
C LEU A 182 -23.16 2.56 12.85
N GLU A 183 -23.63 1.72 11.93
CA GLU A 183 -23.39 0.27 11.99
C GLU A 183 -21.89 -0.06 11.87
N LEU A 184 -21.20 0.58 10.92
CA LEU A 184 -19.77 0.36 10.69
C LEU A 184 -18.91 0.91 11.86
N LEU A 185 -19.32 1.99 12.50
CA LEU A 185 -18.66 2.53 13.70
C LEU A 185 -18.68 1.53 14.86
N GLN A 186 -19.78 0.79 15.06
CA GLN A 186 -19.85 -0.25 16.11
C GLN A 186 -18.79 -1.34 15.93
N ASN A 187 -18.40 -1.62 14.69
CA ASN A 187 -17.39 -2.62 14.35
C ASN A 187 -15.98 -2.03 14.16
N GLY A 188 -15.82 -0.71 14.29
CA GLY A 188 -14.56 -0.02 14.01
C GLY A 188 -14.13 -0.07 12.54
N THR A 189 -15.08 -0.22 11.62
CA THR A 189 -14.86 -0.34 10.17
C THR A 189 -15.50 0.79 9.37
N PHE A 190 -15.85 1.90 10.03
CA PHE A 190 -16.19 3.15 9.34
C PHE A 190 -14.92 3.99 9.19
N TRP A 191 -14.52 4.30 7.96
CA TRP A 191 -13.40 5.21 7.73
C TRP A 191 -13.89 6.63 7.45
N ALA A 192 -14.79 6.78 6.48
CA ALA A 192 -15.34 8.08 6.11
C ALA A 192 -16.65 7.94 5.32
N GLY A 193 -17.36 9.06 5.21
CA GLY A 193 -18.51 9.25 4.34
C GLY A 193 -18.30 10.47 3.44
N VAL A 194 -18.40 10.30 2.13
CA VAL A 194 -18.32 11.39 1.16
C VAL A 194 -19.72 11.75 0.68
N VAL A 195 -20.12 13.01 0.86
CA VAL A 195 -21.43 13.49 0.43
C VAL A 195 -21.25 14.57 -0.63
N PHE A 196 -21.71 14.32 -1.84
CA PHE A 196 -21.75 15.31 -2.91
C PHE A 196 -23.04 16.12 -2.81
N GLU A 197 -22.92 17.44 -2.81
CA GLU A 197 -24.04 18.34 -2.47
C GLU A 197 -24.75 18.90 -3.70
N ASN A 198 -24.06 19.03 -4.83
CA ASN A 198 -24.56 19.72 -6.02
C ASN A 198 -24.69 18.81 -7.24
N LEU A 199 -25.10 17.57 -7.03
CA LEU A 199 -25.34 16.58 -8.08
C LEU A 199 -26.82 16.24 -8.22
N GLN A 200 -27.30 16.28 -9.46
CA GLN A 200 -28.64 15.83 -9.81
C GLN A 200 -28.71 14.29 -9.75
N PRO A 201 -29.82 13.68 -9.28
CA PRO A 201 -29.94 12.22 -9.14
C PRO A 201 -29.69 11.41 -10.41
N ASN A 202 -29.96 11.99 -11.58
CA ASN A 202 -29.79 11.33 -12.88
C ASN A 202 -28.60 11.90 -13.68
N SER A 203 -27.63 12.54 -13.02
CA SER A 203 -26.49 13.12 -13.72
C SER A 203 -25.54 12.03 -14.21
N ASN A 204 -25.29 12.02 -15.52
CA ASN A 204 -24.30 11.13 -16.14
C ASN A 204 -22.87 11.68 -16.05
N GLN A 205 -22.72 13.00 -15.90
CA GLN A 205 -21.44 13.69 -15.84
C GLN A 205 -21.38 14.62 -14.63
N PRO A 206 -20.18 14.88 -14.07
CA PRO A 206 -20.03 15.83 -12.99
C PRO A 206 -20.22 17.28 -13.50
N PRO A 207 -20.77 18.19 -12.69
CA PRO A 207 -20.83 19.60 -13.01
C PRO A 207 -19.41 20.21 -13.07
N PRO A 208 -19.23 21.37 -13.74
CA PRO A 208 -17.94 22.05 -13.79
C PRO A 208 -17.36 22.35 -12.39
N TYR A 209 -18.22 22.74 -11.46
CA TYR A 209 -17.86 22.94 -10.07
C TYR A 209 -18.47 21.82 -9.23
N VAL A 210 -17.65 20.98 -8.62
CA VAL A 210 -18.10 19.89 -7.74
C VAL A 210 -17.95 20.33 -6.29
N ARG A 211 -19.02 20.21 -5.50
CA ARG A 211 -19.01 20.45 -4.06
C ARG A 211 -19.27 19.14 -3.33
N TYR A 212 -18.35 18.78 -2.45
CA TYR A 212 -18.48 17.60 -1.60
C TYR A 212 -18.00 17.90 -0.19
N LYS A 213 -18.47 17.10 0.77
CA LYS A 213 -18.00 17.11 2.15
C LYS A 213 -17.55 15.71 2.55
N ILE A 214 -16.49 15.65 3.33
CA ILE A 214 -16.00 14.42 3.97
C ILE A 214 -16.50 14.42 5.41
N ARG A 215 -17.16 13.34 5.82
CA ARG A 215 -17.68 13.09 7.16
C ARG A 215 -16.88 11.94 7.76
N MET A 216 -16.24 12.16 8.90
CA MET A 216 -15.46 11.13 9.61
C MET A 216 -15.89 11.09 11.07
N ASP A 217 -15.43 10.06 11.80
CA ASP A 217 -15.59 10.06 13.25
C ASP A 217 -14.83 11.24 13.88
N ILE A 218 -15.33 11.74 15.00
CA ILE A 218 -14.73 12.85 15.74
C ILE A 218 -13.36 12.49 16.33
N ASP A 219 -13.10 11.21 16.53
CA ASP A 219 -11.81 10.72 17.02
C ASP A 219 -10.76 10.68 15.91
N ASP A 220 -11.17 10.46 14.66
CA ASP A 220 -10.28 10.34 13.49
C ASP A 220 -10.05 11.66 12.73
N ALA A 221 -10.78 12.71 13.06
CA ALA A 221 -10.64 14.03 12.43
C ALA A 221 -10.43 15.14 13.46
N GLU A 222 -9.87 16.27 13.01
CA GLU A 222 -9.71 17.45 13.86
C GLU A 222 -11.08 18.10 14.14
N ARG A 223 -11.23 18.67 15.33
CA ARG A 223 -12.48 19.32 15.73
C ARG A 223 -12.70 20.60 14.93
N THR A 224 -13.89 20.76 14.37
CA THR A 224 -14.27 21.92 13.54
C THR A 224 -14.90 23.07 14.32
N ASN A 225 -14.90 23.00 15.66
CA ASN A 225 -15.49 24.04 16.53
C ASN A 225 -14.56 25.25 16.75
N LYS A 226 -13.28 25.14 16.38
CA LYS A 226 -12.30 26.22 16.45
C LYS A 226 -11.29 26.08 15.32
N VAL A 227 -10.85 27.22 14.77
CA VAL A 227 -9.79 27.26 13.75
C VAL A 227 -8.40 27.44 14.39
N LYS A 228 -8.35 28.05 15.58
CA LYS A 228 -7.12 28.30 16.35
C LYS A 228 -7.40 28.24 17.84
N GLU A 229 -6.38 27.94 18.64
CA GLU A 229 -6.44 28.07 20.09
C GLU A 229 -6.69 29.52 20.51
N ARG A 230 -7.48 29.70 21.59
CA ARG A 230 -7.78 31.03 22.16
C ARG A 230 -6.56 31.66 22.82
N LEU A 231 -5.78 30.85 23.54
CA LEU A 231 -4.53 31.25 24.17
C LEU A 231 -3.39 30.70 23.32
N TRP A 232 -2.43 31.55 23.00
CA TRP A 232 -1.22 31.13 22.29
C TRP A 232 -0.16 30.68 23.30
N SER A 233 0.41 29.51 23.05
CA SER A 233 1.59 28.99 23.74
C SER A 233 2.64 28.61 22.70
N PRO A 234 3.94 28.88 22.95
CA PRO A 234 4.99 28.43 22.05
C PRO A 234 5.07 26.89 22.05
N GLY A 235 5.30 26.31 20.87
CA GLY A 235 5.48 24.87 20.71
C GLY A 235 5.14 24.41 19.30
N ALA A 236 5.85 23.38 18.81
CA ALA A 236 5.47 22.68 17.60
C ALA A 236 4.21 21.84 17.90
N ARG A 237 3.21 21.90 17.01
CA ARG A 237 2.05 20.98 17.05
C ARG A 237 2.41 19.71 16.27
N ASP A 238 3.40 18.99 16.78
CA ASP A 238 4.04 17.85 16.10
C ASP A 238 3.71 16.50 16.74
N ASN A 239 2.82 16.46 17.73
CA ASN A 239 2.40 15.20 18.34
C ASN A 239 1.57 14.38 17.33
N SER A 240 2.14 13.26 16.88
CA SER A 240 1.52 12.40 15.87
C SER A 240 0.11 11.93 16.21
N PHE A 241 -0.24 11.73 17.48
CA PHE A 241 -1.56 11.25 17.88
C PHE A 241 -2.53 12.40 18.16
N ASN A 242 -2.06 13.46 18.82
CA ASN A 242 -2.95 14.52 19.29
C ASN A 242 -3.13 15.65 18.28
N ASP A 243 -2.08 16.02 17.54
CA ASP A 243 -2.07 17.20 16.69
C ASP A 243 -2.24 16.87 15.19
N LEU A 244 -1.92 15.65 14.77
CA LEU A 244 -1.86 15.28 13.36
C LEU A 244 -3.05 14.43 12.88
N ARG A 245 -4.25 14.66 13.45
CA ARG A 245 -5.48 13.88 13.16
C ARG A 245 -5.82 13.79 11.69
N TYR A 246 -5.67 14.88 10.94
CA TYR A 246 -5.89 14.86 9.49
C TYR A 246 -4.96 13.89 8.72
N ILE A 247 -3.77 13.61 9.27
CA ILE A 247 -2.80 12.69 8.68
C ILE A 247 -3.07 11.27 9.15
N TRP A 248 -3.10 11.01 10.46
CA TRP A 248 -3.22 9.63 10.95
C TRP A 248 -4.62 9.04 10.78
N GLY A 249 -5.69 9.84 10.88
CA GLY A 249 -7.05 9.40 10.55
C GLY A 249 -7.31 9.33 9.05
N GLY A 250 -6.42 9.92 8.25
CA GLY A 250 -6.40 9.77 6.79
C GLY A 250 -7.36 10.68 6.03
N PHE A 251 -7.89 11.73 6.67
CA PHE A 251 -8.67 12.79 6.00
C PHE A 251 -7.91 13.37 4.80
N ALA A 252 -6.63 13.71 4.97
CA ALA A 252 -5.83 14.33 3.92
C ALA A 252 -5.60 13.38 2.73
N TYR A 253 -5.40 12.08 3.00
CA TYR A 253 -5.29 11.07 1.94
C TYR A 253 -6.59 10.91 1.18
N LEU A 254 -7.72 10.84 1.88
CA LEU A 254 -9.01 10.73 1.23
C LEU A 254 -9.32 11.98 0.39
N GLN A 255 -9.02 13.17 0.91
CA GLN A 255 -9.15 14.42 0.16
C GLN A 255 -8.32 14.39 -1.13
N ASP A 256 -7.04 14.03 -1.03
CA ASP A 256 -6.14 13.94 -2.18
C ASP A 256 -6.65 12.95 -3.23
N MET A 257 -7.09 11.76 -2.80
CA MET A 257 -7.66 10.74 -3.70
C MET A 257 -8.94 11.22 -4.39
N MET A 258 -9.81 11.92 -3.67
CA MET A 258 -11.07 12.45 -4.18
C MET A 258 -10.82 13.58 -5.18
N ASP A 259 -9.94 14.52 -4.85
CA ASP A 259 -9.61 15.65 -5.72
C ASP A 259 -8.94 15.17 -7.02
N HIS A 260 -7.99 14.24 -6.94
CA HIS A 260 -7.41 13.62 -8.14
C HIS A 260 -8.45 12.87 -8.97
N GLY A 261 -9.37 12.14 -8.34
CA GLY A 261 -10.46 11.47 -9.02
C GLY A 261 -11.36 12.44 -9.80
N ILE A 262 -11.76 13.56 -9.17
CA ILE A 262 -12.57 14.60 -9.78
C ILE A 262 -11.82 15.27 -10.95
N ILE A 263 -10.56 15.68 -10.73
CA ILE A 263 -9.73 16.33 -11.75
C ILE A 263 -9.57 15.41 -12.97
N ARG A 264 -9.36 14.11 -12.75
CA ARG A 264 -9.19 13.15 -13.84
C ARG A 264 -10.46 12.97 -14.65
N VAL A 265 -11.62 12.89 -14.01
CA VAL A 265 -12.91 12.81 -14.72
C VAL A 265 -13.18 14.09 -15.51
N GLN A 266 -12.87 15.27 -14.95
CA GLN A 266 -13.14 16.55 -15.63
C GLN A 266 -12.18 16.82 -16.79
N THR A 267 -10.90 16.50 -16.64
CA THR A 267 -9.86 16.87 -17.61
C THR A 267 -9.52 15.76 -18.60
N SER A 268 -9.93 14.51 -18.31
CA SER A 268 -9.49 13.30 -19.01
C SER A 268 -7.95 13.16 -19.09
N LYS A 269 -7.22 13.83 -18.19
CA LYS A 269 -5.76 13.77 -18.09
C LYS A 269 -5.37 13.09 -16.79
N THR A 270 -4.36 12.22 -16.88
CA THR A 270 -3.68 11.68 -15.72
C THR A 270 -2.64 12.69 -15.25
N GLN A 271 -2.76 13.20 -14.02
CA GLN A 271 -1.68 13.95 -13.39
C GLN A 271 -0.59 12.97 -12.92
N PRO A 272 0.69 13.16 -13.32
CA PRO A 272 1.77 12.26 -12.95
C PRO A 272 2.42 12.60 -11.59
N LEU A 273 2.12 13.77 -11.02
CA LEU A 273 2.78 14.29 -9.81
C LEU A 273 1.87 14.11 -8.60
N GLY A 274 2.33 13.38 -7.59
CA GLY A 274 1.67 13.31 -6.29
C GLY A 274 1.94 14.58 -5.47
N VAL A 275 1.09 14.82 -4.47
CA VAL A 275 1.25 15.93 -3.53
C VAL A 275 2.08 15.46 -2.33
N PHE A 276 3.07 16.27 -1.92
CA PHE A 276 3.85 16.04 -0.70
C PHE A 276 3.55 17.13 0.32
N ALA A 277 3.28 16.71 1.57
CA ALA A 277 3.03 17.61 2.68
C ALA A 277 4.24 17.62 3.63
N GLN A 278 4.81 18.80 3.86
CA GLN A 278 5.93 19.02 4.78
C GLN A 278 5.52 20.05 5.82
N GLN A 279 5.67 19.72 7.11
CA GLN A 279 5.51 20.71 8.17
C GLN A 279 6.65 21.72 8.13
N MET A 280 6.34 22.99 8.39
CA MET A 280 7.37 24.01 8.57
C MET A 280 8.16 23.69 9.84
N PRO A 281 9.50 23.74 9.81
CA PRO A 281 10.30 23.53 11.00
C PRO A 281 9.99 24.63 12.03
N TYR A 282 9.82 24.22 13.29
CA TYR A 282 9.53 25.14 14.39
C TYR A 282 10.83 25.46 15.15
N PRO A 283 11.09 26.74 15.51
CA PRO A 283 12.29 27.11 16.27
C PRO A 283 12.37 26.37 17.61
N CYS A 284 13.59 26.08 18.07
CA CYS A 284 13.80 25.51 19.39
C CYS A 284 13.48 26.54 20.48
N PHE A 285 12.68 26.16 21.47
CA PHE A 285 12.43 26.95 22.68
C PHE A 285 13.05 26.23 23.87
N VAL A 286 13.76 26.98 24.71
CA VAL A 286 14.21 26.51 26.02
C VAL A 286 13.11 26.84 27.02
N ASN A 287 12.72 25.86 27.83
CA ASN A 287 11.79 26.09 28.93
C ASN A 287 12.61 26.59 30.13
N ASP A 288 12.40 27.84 30.54
CA ASP A 288 13.11 28.47 31.67
C ASP A 288 12.58 28.01 33.05
N ALA A 289 11.86 26.88 33.10
CA ALA A 289 11.18 26.34 34.28
C ALA A 289 12.04 25.34 35.07
#